data_AF-A0A9W6JXV0-F1
#
_entry.id   AF-A0A9W6JXV0-F1
#
_cell.length_a   1.000
_cell.length_b   1.000
_cell.length_c   1.000
_cell.angle_alpha   90.00
_cell.angle_beta   90.00
_cell.angle_gamma   90.00
#
_symmetry.space_group_name_H-M   'P 1'
#
loop_
_entity.id
_entity.type
_entity.pdbx_description
1 polymer ?
#
loop_
_entity_poly.entity_id
_entity_poly.type
_entity_poly.pdbx_seq_one_letter_code
_entity_poly.pdbx_strand_id
1 'polypeptide(L)'
;MRIMTGAAIGLCLCLVTGAAFAQEGAPAPAAARAPGAMAVGDPAGALVGPAGVSRPAPSANVPPGFISDYPTVARADYVFGCMAANGQTRPALEKCSCSIDTIATILPYEKYVEAETILSVGQVAGQQAEVFRTTGMFRDMVADLRRAQAEAEVTCFY
;
A
#
# COMPACT_ATOMS: atom_id res chain seq x y z
N MET A 1 -9.17 -79.09 21.84
CA MET A 1 -10.63 -78.88 21.85
C MET A 1 -10.88 -77.43 22.25
N ARG A 2 -11.23 -76.58 21.26
CA ARG A 2 -11.86 -75.24 21.34
C ARG A 2 -11.07 -74.08 22.00
N ILE A 3 -11.08 -72.82 21.56
CA ILE A 3 -11.64 -72.08 20.40
C ILE A 3 -10.86 -70.75 20.30
N MET A 4 -10.83 -70.26 19.06
CA MET A 4 -10.31 -69.05 18.41
C MET A 4 -10.65 -67.65 18.99
N THR A 5 -9.84 -66.65 18.57
CA THR A 5 -10.14 -65.23 18.19
C THR A 5 -10.60 -64.25 19.29
N GLY A 6 -10.27 -62.95 19.31
CA GLY A 6 -9.58 -62.04 18.39
C GLY A 6 -9.97 -60.58 18.72
N ALA A 7 -9.00 -59.67 18.61
CA ALA A 7 -9.05 -58.23 18.25
C ALA A 7 -10.15 -57.28 18.79
N ALA A 8 -9.65 -56.22 19.46
CA ALA A 8 -9.87 -54.78 19.24
C ALA A 8 -11.31 -54.23 19.05
N ILE A 9 -11.63 -53.17 19.81
CA ILE A 9 -11.88 -51.80 19.32
C ILE A 9 -12.34 -50.95 20.51
N GLY A 10 -11.49 -50.02 20.92
CA GLY A 10 -11.76 -49.02 21.94
C GLY A 10 -12.68 -47.94 21.40
N LEU A 11 -13.80 -47.77 22.09
CA LEU A 11 -14.79 -46.72 21.89
C LEU A 11 -14.26 -45.42 22.53
N CYS A 12 -13.73 -44.49 21.72
CA CYS A 12 -13.52 -43.11 22.15
C CYS A 12 -14.33 -42.19 21.23
N LEU A 13 -15.46 -41.75 21.78
CA LEU A 13 -16.46 -40.88 21.18
C LEU A 13 -15.96 -39.42 21.29
N CYS A 14 -15.33 -38.90 20.23
CA CYS A 14 -15.10 -37.46 20.07
C CYS A 14 -16.05 -36.91 19.02
N LEU A 15 -17.20 -36.40 19.47
CA LEU A 15 -18.07 -35.53 18.69
C LEU A 15 -17.36 -34.19 18.49
N VAL A 16 -16.64 -34.03 17.37
CA VAL A 16 -16.25 -32.71 16.86
C VAL A 16 -17.37 -32.24 15.97
N THR A 17 -18.26 -31.40 16.53
CA THR A 17 -19.15 -30.56 15.76
C THR A 17 -18.29 -29.62 14.91
N GLY A 18 -18.36 -29.80 13.59
CA GLY A 18 -17.80 -28.88 12.63
C GLY A 18 -18.45 -27.51 12.76
N ALA A 19 -17.65 -26.53 13.17
CA ALA A 19 -17.88 -25.12 12.88
C ALA A 19 -16.69 -24.64 12.04
N ALA A 20 -16.74 -24.96 10.75
CA ALA A 20 -16.04 -24.19 9.75
C ALA A 20 -16.79 -22.86 9.62
N PHE A 21 -16.38 -21.85 10.40
CA PHE A 21 -16.76 -20.47 10.12
C PHE A 21 -15.57 -19.75 9.51
N ALA A 22 -15.86 -19.20 8.35
CA ALA A 22 -14.96 -18.62 7.38
C ALA A 22 -14.05 -17.55 7.99
N GLN A 23 -12.78 -17.63 7.59
CA GLN A 23 -11.84 -16.53 7.66
C GLN A 23 -12.33 -15.48 6.64
N GLU A 24 -12.87 -14.36 7.11
CA GLU A 24 -13.23 -13.21 6.26
C GLU A 24 -11.95 -12.67 5.61
N GLY A 25 -11.76 -13.06 4.35
CA GLY A 25 -10.82 -12.44 3.45
C GLY A 25 -11.28 -11.01 3.18
N ALA A 26 -10.54 -10.04 3.70
CA ALA A 26 -10.65 -8.66 3.24
C ALA A 26 -10.38 -8.64 1.72
N PRO A 27 -11.29 -8.06 0.91
CA PRO A 27 -11.02 -7.88 -0.50
C PRO A 27 -9.86 -6.91 -0.66
N ALA A 28 -8.84 -7.34 -1.42
CA ALA A 28 -7.79 -6.47 -1.90
C ALA A 28 -8.41 -5.22 -2.54
N PRO A 29 -7.91 -4.00 -2.28
CA PRO A 29 -8.35 -2.84 -3.02
C PRO A 29 -8.02 -3.09 -4.49
N ALA A 30 -9.08 -3.04 -5.30
CA ALA A 30 -9.04 -3.19 -6.73
C ALA A 30 -7.94 -2.30 -7.30
N ALA A 31 -7.06 -2.91 -8.10
CA ALA A 31 -6.14 -2.24 -8.99
C ALA A 31 -6.87 -1.08 -9.71
N ALA A 32 -6.58 0.14 -9.29
CA ALA A 32 -6.98 1.32 -10.02
C ALA A 32 -6.30 1.25 -11.39
N ARG A 33 -7.13 1.07 -12.42
CA ARG A 33 -6.73 1.19 -13.83
C ARG A 33 -6.02 2.52 -13.99
N ALA A 34 -4.73 2.50 -14.33
CA ALA A 34 -4.05 3.64 -14.88
C ALA A 34 -4.71 3.99 -16.23
N PRO A 35 -5.31 5.18 -16.40
CA PRO A 35 -5.58 5.71 -17.72
C PRO A 35 -4.40 6.58 -18.13
N GLY A 36 -3.67 6.13 -19.14
CA GLY A 36 -3.14 7.00 -20.19
C GLY A 36 -2.04 7.99 -19.81
N ALA A 37 -0.83 7.69 -20.29
CA ALA A 37 0.03 8.74 -20.83
C ALA A 37 -0.78 9.60 -21.83
N MET A 38 -0.81 10.92 -21.61
CA MET A 38 -0.91 12.10 -22.53
C MET A 38 -1.33 13.28 -21.63
N ALA A 39 -0.69 14.44 -21.53
CA ALA A 39 0.27 15.13 -22.38
C ALA A 39 1.18 15.99 -21.49
N VAL A 40 2.44 16.11 -21.88
CA VAL A 40 3.32 17.22 -21.46
C VAL A 40 2.65 18.51 -21.95
N GLY A 41 2.01 19.22 -21.02
CA GLY A 41 1.46 20.55 -21.25
C GLY A 41 2.60 21.56 -21.31
N ASP A 42 2.74 22.17 -22.48
CA ASP A 42 3.55 23.34 -22.78
C ASP A 42 3.48 24.39 -21.64
N PRO A 43 4.59 24.99 -21.18
CA PRO A 43 4.57 25.96 -20.08
C PRO A 43 3.95 27.33 -20.45
N ALA A 44 3.34 27.49 -21.64
CA ALA A 44 2.77 28.75 -22.10
C ALA A 44 1.23 28.84 -22.02
N GLY A 45 0.58 28.07 -21.14
CA GLY A 45 -0.88 28.12 -20.92
C GLY A 45 -1.31 29.14 -19.86
N ALA A 46 -1.19 30.44 -20.14
CA ALA A 46 -1.70 31.50 -19.28
C ALA A 46 -3.24 31.49 -19.25
N LEU A 47 -3.83 30.97 -18.17
CA LEU A 47 -5.22 31.27 -17.81
C LEU A 47 -5.29 32.72 -17.30
N VAL A 48 -5.57 33.64 -18.23
CA VAL A 48 -5.75 35.07 -17.96
C VAL A 48 -7.14 35.27 -17.32
N GLY A 49 -7.17 35.49 -16.01
CA GLY A 49 -8.34 36.09 -15.34
C GLY A 49 -8.50 37.56 -15.73
N PRO A 50 -9.68 38.18 -15.57
CA PRO A 50 -9.98 39.52 -16.10
C PRO A 50 -9.23 40.69 -15.43
N ALA A 51 -8.24 40.42 -14.59
CA ALA A 51 -7.29 41.40 -14.08
C ALA A 51 -5.89 40.78 -14.17
N GLY A 52 -5.17 41.08 -15.26
CA GLY A 52 -3.89 40.47 -15.65
C GLY A 52 -2.71 40.71 -14.71
N VAL A 53 -2.83 40.31 -13.45
CA VAL A 53 -1.73 40.29 -12.48
C VAL A 53 -1.32 38.84 -12.26
N SER A 54 -0.35 38.38 -13.05
CA SER A 54 0.40 37.16 -12.73
C SER A 54 1.20 37.42 -11.48
N ARG A 55 0.69 37.00 -10.32
CA ARG A 55 1.47 36.98 -9.08
C ARG A 55 2.30 35.71 -9.09
N PRO A 56 3.64 35.78 -9.25
CA PRO A 56 4.47 34.59 -9.10
C PRO A 56 4.26 34.01 -7.71
N ALA A 57 4.11 32.68 -7.63
CA ALA A 57 4.11 32.00 -6.34
C ALA A 57 5.44 32.31 -5.62
N PRO A 58 5.43 32.59 -4.31
CA PRO A 58 6.67 32.75 -3.58
C PRO A 58 7.48 31.46 -3.68
N SER A 59 8.69 31.57 -4.25
CA SER A 59 9.66 30.48 -4.19
C SER A 59 10.11 30.36 -2.73
N ALA A 60 9.59 29.38 -2.02
CA ALA A 60 10.06 29.08 -0.67
C ALA A 60 11.53 28.68 -0.77
N ASN A 61 12.41 29.44 -0.13
CA ASN A 61 13.79 29.01 0.12
C ASN A 61 13.73 28.02 1.28
N VAL A 62 13.48 26.77 0.90
CA VAL A 62 13.35 25.64 1.78
C VAL A 62 14.76 25.22 2.20
N PRO A 63 15.14 25.31 3.49
CA PRO A 63 16.45 24.86 3.92
C PRO A 63 16.66 23.40 3.50
N PRO A 64 17.90 22.98 3.15
CA PRO A 64 18.17 21.56 2.94
C PRO A 64 17.75 20.78 4.19
N GLY A 65 16.77 19.89 4.04
CA GLY A 65 16.05 19.22 5.14
C GLY A 65 14.56 19.57 5.27
N PHE A 66 14.06 20.59 4.56
CA PHE A 66 12.62 20.88 4.42
C PHE A 66 12.08 20.59 3.01
N ILE A 67 12.93 20.09 2.10
CA ILE A 67 12.48 19.62 0.79
C ILE A 67 11.78 18.30 1.03
N SER A 68 10.47 18.30 0.83
CA SER A 68 9.73 17.06 0.74
C SER A 68 10.17 16.33 -0.53
N ASP A 69 10.97 15.28 -0.39
CA ASP A 69 11.40 14.44 -1.51
C ASP A 69 10.21 13.80 -2.24
N TYR A 70 9.06 13.70 -1.56
CA TYR A 70 7.82 13.20 -2.13
C TYR A 70 7.03 14.35 -2.78
N PRO A 71 6.71 14.26 -4.08
CA PRO A 71 5.87 15.26 -4.73
C PRO A 71 4.47 15.28 -4.13
N THR A 72 3.84 16.46 -4.10
CA THR A 72 2.50 16.64 -3.50
C THR A 72 1.46 15.71 -4.11
N VAL A 73 1.55 15.42 -5.41
CA VAL A 73 0.67 14.48 -6.11
C VAL A 73 0.78 13.07 -5.49
N ALA A 74 1.99 12.55 -5.32
CA ALA A 74 2.21 11.23 -4.72
C ALA A 74 1.71 11.16 -3.27
N ARG A 75 1.94 12.23 -2.48
CA ARG A 75 1.41 12.32 -1.11
C ARG A 75 -0.11 12.28 -1.09
N ALA A 76 -0.75 13.05 -1.98
CA ALA A 76 -2.20 13.11 -2.07
C ALA A 76 -2.77 11.73 -2.48
N ASP A 77 -2.19 11.08 -3.48
CA ASP A 77 -2.62 9.75 -3.94
C ASP A 77 -2.52 8.71 -2.82
N TYR A 78 -1.40 8.69 -2.07
CA TYR A 78 -1.25 7.84 -0.90
C TYR A 78 -2.32 8.12 0.15
N VAL A 79 -2.55 9.40 0.50
CA VAL A 79 -3.54 9.78 1.52
C VAL A 79 -4.94 9.35 1.08
N PHE A 80 -5.31 9.53 -0.19
CA PHE A 80 -6.60 9.07 -0.71
C PHE A 80 -6.74 7.54 -0.62
N GLY A 81 -5.69 6.80 -0.98
CA GLY A 81 -5.66 5.34 -0.83
C GLY A 81 -5.78 4.87 0.62
N CYS A 82 -5.00 5.48 1.52
CA CYS A 82 -5.02 5.17 2.94
C CYS A 82 -6.39 5.47 3.57
N MET A 83 -7.01 6.61 3.24
CA MET A 83 -8.34 6.95 3.72
C MET A 83 -9.41 5.98 3.24
N ALA A 84 -9.31 5.48 2.00
CA ALA A 84 -10.23 4.49 1.47
C ALA A 84 -10.20 3.17 2.28
N ALA A 85 -9.05 2.82 2.85
CA ALA A 85 -8.90 1.66 3.74
C ALA A 85 -9.31 1.95 5.20
N ASN A 86 -9.34 3.22 5.63
CA ASN A 86 -9.49 3.63 7.04
C ASN A 86 -10.75 4.48 7.34
N GLY A 87 -11.74 4.47 6.44
CA GLY A 87 -13.07 5.03 6.69
C GLY A 87 -13.32 6.47 6.24
N GLN A 88 -12.40 7.09 5.50
CA GLN A 88 -12.59 8.40 4.84
C GLN A 88 -13.06 9.55 5.75
N THR A 89 -12.65 9.53 7.02
CA THR A 89 -12.99 10.58 7.99
C THR A 89 -11.86 11.59 8.15
N ARG A 90 -12.16 12.75 8.76
CA ARG A 90 -11.14 13.75 9.11
C ARG A 90 -10.04 13.20 10.04
N PRO A 91 -10.34 12.42 11.09
CA PRO A 91 -9.29 11.74 11.85
C PRO A 91 -8.46 10.76 11.03
N ALA A 92 -9.06 10.02 10.08
CA ALA A 92 -8.32 9.15 9.18
C ALA A 92 -7.37 9.95 8.27
N LEU A 93 -7.80 11.11 7.77
CA LEU A 93 -6.93 12.02 7.02
C LEU A 93 -5.69 12.41 7.84
N GLU A 94 -5.88 12.80 9.10
CA GLU A 94 -4.78 13.20 9.99
C GLU A 94 -3.76 12.06 10.20
N LYS A 95 -4.24 10.84 10.46
CA LYS A 95 -3.38 9.66 10.60
C LYS A 95 -2.69 9.26 9.29
N CYS A 96 -3.41 9.28 8.17
CA CYS A 96 -2.87 8.96 6.85
C CYS A 96 -1.83 9.99 6.39
N SER A 97 -2.00 11.27 6.71
CA SER A 97 -0.99 12.31 6.46
C SER A 97 0.27 12.07 7.30
N CYS A 98 0.12 11.77 8.60
CA CYS A 98 1.25 11.38 9.44
C CYS A 98 2.00 10.16 8.89
N SER A 99 1.26 9.16 8.38
CA SER A 99 1.83 7.92 7.86
C SER A 99 2.76 8.16 6.66
N ILE A 100 2.35 8.96 5.67
CA ILE A 100 3.19 9.26 4.50
C ILE A 100 4.40 10.12 4.87
N ASP A 101 4.25 11.03 5.83
CA ASP A 101 5.36 11.83 6.35
C ASP A 101 6.41 10.94 7.03
N THR A 102 5.97 9.96 7.82
CA THR A 102 6.87 9.01 8.48
C THR A 102 7.59 8.13 7.47
N ILE A 103 6.87 7.58 6.48
CA ILE A 103 7.48 6.79 5.39
C ILE A 103 8.56 7.60 4.66
N ALA A 104 8.31 8.87 4.38
CA ALA A 104 9.25 9.74 3.68
C ALA A 104 10.55 10.01 4.48
N THR A 105 10.56 9.83 5.80
CA THR A 105 11.79 9.94 6.61
C THR A 105 12.67 8.69 6.53
N ILE A 106 12.11 7.54 6.16
CA ILE A 106 12.78 6.24 6.16
C ILE A 106 13.16 5.82 4.72
N LEU A 107 12.27 6.09 3.76
CA LEU A 107 12.39 5.59 2.39
C LEU A 107 12.37 6.74 1.37
N PRO A 108 13.43 6.91 0.55
CA PRO A 108 13.45 7.93 -0.49
C PRO A 108 12.42 7.63 -1.59
N TYR A 109 11.95 8.68 -2.26
CA TYR A 109 10.82 8.60 -3.19
C TYR A 109 11.05 7.61 -4.35
N GLU A 110 12.28 7.53 -4.87
CA GLU A 110 12.63 6.60 -5.96
C GLU A 110 12.42 5.14 -5.53
N LYS A 111 12.81 4.80 -4.29
CA LYS A 111 12.65 3.45 -3.74
C LYS A 111 11.19 3.12 -3.45
N TYR A 112 10.42 4.13 -3.05
CA TYR A 112 8.97 4.00 -2.90
C TYR A 112 8.30 3.64 -4.23
N VAL A 113 8.57 4.39 -5.30
CA VAL A 113 7.98 4.13 -6.63
C VAL A 113 8.40 2.77 -7.18
N GLU A 114 9.67 2.39 -7.01
CA GLU A 114 10.16 1.05 -7.39
C GLU A 114 9.36 -0.06 -6.69
N ALA A 115 9.23 0.02 -5.35
CA ALA A 115 8.53 -0.97 -4.56
C ALA A 115 7.02 -1.02 -4.85
N GLU A 116 6.36 0.13 -5.02
CA GLU A 116 4.95 0.18 -5.43
C GLU A 116 4.72 -0.43 -6.81
N THR A 117 5.63 -0.17 -7.76
CA THR A 117 5.55 -0.75 -9.09
C THR A 117 5.64 -2.28 -9.02
N ILE A 118 6.60 -2.80 -8.24
CA ILE A 118 6.75 -4.25 -8.03
C ILE A 118 5.49 -4.86 -7.41
N LEU A 119 4.92 -4.19 -6.40
CA LEU A 119 3.67 -4.64 -5.77
C LEU A 119 2.51 -4.67 -6.77
N SER A 120 2.36 -3.62 -7.60
CA SER A 120 1.28 -3.53 -8.57
C SER A 120 1.34 -4.65 -9.62
N VAL A 121 2.53 -4.94 -10.17
CA VAL A 121 2.72 -6.02 -11.15
C VAL A 121 2.57 -7.39 -10.48
N GLY A 122 3.07 -7.53 -9.24
CA GLY A 122 2.93 -8.76 -8.45
C GLY A 122 1.50 -9.09 -8.06
N GLN A 123 0.55 -8.15 -8.11
CA GLN A 123 -0.87 -8.41 -7.85
C GLN A 123 -1.61 -9.01 -9.06
N VAL A 124 -1.04 -8.93 -10.27
CA VAL A 124 -1.65 -9.47 -11.48
C VAL A 124 -1.62 -11.01 -11.47
N ALA A 125 -2.65 -11.64 -12.01
CA ALA A 125 -2.70 -13.10 -12.14
C ALA A 125 -1.80 -13.60 -13.27
N GLY A 126 -1.22 -14.79 -13.09
CA GLY A 126 -0.44 -15.49 -14.12
C GLY A 126 1.04 -15.70 -13.76
N GLN A 127 1.73 -16.51 -14.57
CA GLN A 127 3.12 -16.92 -14.32
C GLN A 127 4.11 -15.75 -14.40
N GLN A 128 3.81 -14.71 -15.18
CA GLN A 128 4.67 -13.53 -15.31
C GLN A 128 4.77 -12.74 -14.01
N ALA A 129 3.69 -12.67 -13.22
CA ALA A 129 3.70 -12.01 -11.92
C ALA A 129 4.51 -12.81 -10.88
N GLU A 130 4.66 -14.12 -11.07
CA GLU A 130 5.43 -14.97 -10.15
C GLU A 130 6.91 -14.60 -10.14
N VAL A 131 7.46 -14.17 -11.28
CA VAL A 131 8.83 -13.65 -11.37
C VAL A 131 9.02 -12.45 -10.45
N PHE A 132 8.03 -11.56 -10.37
CA PHE A 132 8.09 -10.37 -9.52
C PHE A 132 8.02 -10.71 -8.02
N ARG A 133 7.25 -11.75 -7.65
CA ARG A 133 7.15 -12.22 -6.25
C ARG A 133 8.36 -13.02 -5.78
N THR A 134 9.02 -13.73 -6.70
CA THR A 134 10.08 -14.71 -6.38
C THR A 134 11.51 -14.18 -6.56
N THR A 135 11.69 -13.07 -7.28
CA THR A 135 13.02 -12.47 -7.46
C THR A 135 13.49 -11.81 -6.15
N GLY A 136 14.67 -12.19 -5.65
CA GLY A 136 15.22 -11.73 -4.38
C GLY A 136 15.31 -10.20 -4.27
N MET A 137 15.91 -9.55 -5.27
CA MET A 137 16.04 -8.08 -5.31
C MET A 137 14.68 -7.35 -5.18
N PHE A 138 13.63 -7.87 -5.83
CA PHE A 138 12.30 -7.27 -5.75
C PHE A 138 11.65 -7.48 -4.39
N ARG A 139 11.88 -8.63 -3.75
CA ARG A 139 11.42 -8.85 -2.38
C ARG A 139 12.11 -7.90 -1.39
N ASP A 140 13.40 -7.65 -1.56
CA ASP A 140 14.15 -6.76 -0.68
C ASP A 140 13.60 -5.31 -0.77
N MET A 141 13.37 -4.81 -1.99
CA MET A 141 12.73 -3.50 -2.21
C MET A 141 11.34 -3.39 -1.56
N VAL A 142 10.52 -4.45 -1.69
CA VAL A 142 9.21 -4.50 -1.05
C VAL A 142 9.33 -4.60 0.47
N ALA A 143 10.33 -5.33 0.98
CA ALA A 143 10.56 -5.47 2.42
C ALA A 143 10.93 -4.13 3.06
N ASP A 144 11.75 -3.32 2.40
CA ASP A 144 12.08 -1.97 2.86
C ASP A 144 10.84 -1.07 2.97
N LEU A 145 9.97 -1.10 1.94
CA LEU A 145 8.69 -0.38 1.97
C LEU A 145 7.78 -0.89 3.10
N ARG A 146 7.67 -2.21 3.29
CA ARG A 146 6.84 -2.80 4.35
C ARG A 146 7.37 -2.47 5.75
N ARG A 147 8.69 -2.37 5.92
CA ARG A 147 9.30 -1.90 7.16
C ARG A 147 8.92 -0.44 7.44
N ALA A 148 9.06 0.44 6.45
CA ALA A 148 8.67 1.85 6.61
C ALA A 148 7.16 2.00 6.93
N GLN A 149 6.31 1.21 6.29
CA GLN A 149 4.87 1.17 6.57
C GLN A 149 4.56 0.68 8.00
N ALA A 150 5.28 -0.34 8.48
CA ALA A 150 5.09 -0.84 9.85
C ALA A 150 5.49 0.21 10.91
N GLU A 151 6.56 0.97 10.66
CA GLU A 151 6.97 2.07 11.54
C GLU A 151 5.96 3.22 11.53
N ALA A 152 5.42 3.55 10.35
CA ALA A 152 4.35 4.54 10.21
C ALA A 152 3.05 4.10 10.91
N GLU A 153 2.71 2.81 10.87
CA GLU A 153 1.54 2.28 11.57
C GLU A 153 1.67 2.48 13.09
N VAL A 154 2.80 2.06 13.66
CA VAL A 154 3.06 2.22 15.10
C VAL A 154 3.09 3.68 15.51
N THR A 155 3.67 4.56 14.70
CA THR A 155 3.86 5.97 15.04
C THR A 155 2.58 6.80 14.92
N CYS A 156 1.72 6.49 13.94
CA CYS A 156 0.61 7.37 13.56
C CYS A 156 -0.78 6.80 13.91
N PHE A 157 -0.93 5.49 14.07
CA PHE A 157 -2.24 4.87 14.29
C PHE A 157 -2.52 4.46 15.74
N TYR A 158 -1.49 4.24 16.55
CA TYR A 158 -1.58 3.97 17.98
C TYR A 158 -1.42 5.23 18.83
#